data_AF-E4YLU8-F1
#
_entry.id   AF-E4YLU8-F1
#
_cell.length_a   1.000
_cell.length_b   1.000
_cell.length_c   1.000
_cell.angle_alpha   90.00
_cell.angle_beta   90.00
_cell.angle_gamma   90.00
#
_symmetry.space_group_name_H-M   'P 1'
#
loop_
_entity.id
_entity.type
_entity.pdbx_description
1 polymer ?
#
loop_
_entity_poly.entity_id
_entity_poly.type
_entity_poly.pdbx_seq_one_letter_code
_entity_poly.pdbx_strand_id
1 'polypeptide(L)'
;MPPQAAILVRDSAEASEILVDALETVIKNPLGHAALNLVAKAAGMGEYILTGLEVYMYREPCLMCSMALSHSRIKRLFYLKKCGTDGSCGTRESIHTLPALNHRFQVFYGGFEDRRGEKRKAE
;
A
#
# COMPACT_ATOMS: atom_id res chain seq x y z
N MET A 1 16.23 3.89 1.55
CA MET A 1 15.01 3.05 1.64
C MET A 1 14.79 2.44 0.26
N PRO A 2 14.63 1.11 0.10
CA PRO A 2 14.41 0.55 -1.23
C PRO A 2 13.05 1.03 -1.77
N PRO A 3 12.97 1.35 -3.08
CA PRO A 3 11.77 1.92 -3.68
C PRO A 3 10.58 0.96 -3.53
N GLN A 4 9.44 1.51 -3.13
CA GLN A 4 8.20 0.76 -3.02
C GLN A 4 7.38 0.79 -4.31
N ALA A 5 6.54 -0.23 -4.48
CA ALA A 5 5.55 -0.32 -5.54
C ALA A 5 4.17 -0.55 -4.91
N ALA A 6 3.14 0.02 -5.54
CA ALA A 6 1.75 -0.18 -5.20
C ALA A 6 0.94 -0.45 -6.48
N ILE A 7 0.01 -1.40 -6.41
CA ILE A 7 -0.85 -1.80 -7.52
C ILE A 7 -2.30 -1.78 -7.06
N LEU A 8 -3.18 -1.18 -7.86
CA LEU A 8 -4.61 -1.10 -7.65
C LEU A 8 -5.28 -2.12 -8.55
N VAL A 9 -6.04 -3.02 -7.94
CA VAL A 9 -6.68 -4.14 -8.61
C VAL A 9 -8.20 -4.05 -8.41
N ARG A 10 -8.94 -4.27 -9.49
CA ARG A 10 -10.36 -4.55 -9.44
C ARG A 10 -10.54 -6.06 -9.47
N ASP A 11 -11.02 -6.61 -8.36
CA ASP A 11 -11.33 -8.03 -8.26
C ASP A 11 -12.82 -8.27 -8.53
N SER A 12 -13.13 -9.11 -9.52
CA SER A 12 -14.48 -9.52 -9.88
C SER A 12 -14.58 -11.04 -10.01
N ALA A 13 -15.80 -11.59 -10.01
CA ALA A 13 -16.00 -13.03 -10.11
C ALA A 13 -15.49 -13.64 -11.43
N GLU A 14 -15.37 -12.82 -12.47
CA GLU A 14 -14.98 -13.25 -13.82
C GLU A 14 -13.47 -13.09 -14.05
N ALA A 15 -12.91 -11.96 -13.61
CA ALA A 15 -11.48 -11.65 -13.76
C ALA A 15 -11.00 -10.59 -12.76
N SER A 16 -9.70 -10.63 -12.43
CA SER A 16 -9.01 -9.57 -11.70
C SER A 16 -8.21 -8.71 -12.68
N GLU A 17 -8.44 -7.40 -12.67
CA GLU A 17 -7.81 -6.43 -13.57
C GLU A 17 -6.94 -5.44 -12.80
N ILE A 18 -5.74 -5.14 -13.32
CA ILE A 18 -4.89 -4.07 -12.80
C ILE A 18 -5.35 -2.75 -13.41
N LEU A 19 -5.86 -1.84 -12.59
CA LEU A 19 -6.30 -0.52 -13.04
C LEU A 19 -5.15 0.49 -13.07
N VAL A 20 -4.32 0.46 -12.02
CA VAL A 20 -3.25 1.46 -11.81
C VAL A 20 -2.07 0.81 -11.12
N ASP A 21 -0.88 1.08 -11.61
CA ASP A 21 0.38 0.83 -10.95
C ASP A 21 1.08 2.16 -10.61
N ALA A 22 1.79 2.20 -9.48
CA ALA A 22 2.64 3.32 -9.12
C ALA A 22 3.89 2.87 -8.38
N LEU A 23 4.99 3.57 -8.66
CA LEU A 23 6.25 3.42 -7.96
C LEU A 23 6.51 4.63 -7.08
N GLU A 24 7.31 4.43 -6.04
CA GLU A 24 7.91 5.53 -5.30
C GLU A 24 8.79 6.35 -6.25
N THR A 25 8.51 7.66 -6.35
CA THR A 25 9.19 8.52 -7.31
C THR A 25 10.62 8.79 -6.85
N VAL A 26 11.57 8.72 -7.77
CA VAL A 26 12.97 9.16 -7.54
C VAL A 26 13.08 10.69 -7.46
N ILE A 27 12.04 11.40 -7.90
CA ILE A 27 11.92 12.87 -7.78
C ILE A 27 11.95 13.24 -6.29
N LYS A 28 12.67 14.32 -5.93
CA LYS A 28 12.87 14.85 -4.56
C LYS A 28 11.58 15.39 -3.92
N ASN A 29 10.50 14.61 -3.88
CA ASN A 29 9.29 14.90 -3.13
C ASN A 29 9.18 13.89 -1.98
N PRO A 30 9.25 14.33 -0.71
CA PRO A 30 9.11 13.44 0.44
C PRO A 30 7.71 12.79 0.53
N LEU A 31 6.72 13.33 -0.19
CA LEU A 31 5.37 12.76 -0.29
C LEU A 31 5.20 11.78 -1.45
N GLY A 32 6.24 11.60 -2.29
CA GLY A 32 6.21 10.79 -3.51
C GLY A 32 6.18 9.27 -3.27
N HIS A 33 5.54 8.81 -2.21
CA HIS A 33 5.40 7.40 -1.87
C HIS A 33 4.47 6.68 -2.85
N ALA A 34 4.74 5.40 -3.12
CA ALA A 34 3.99 4.60 -4.09
C ALA A 34 2.46 4.64 -3.89
N ALA A 35 1.98 4.53 -2.65
CA ALA A 35 0.54 4.56 -2.36
C ALA A 35 -0.10 5.93 -2.62
N LEU A 36 0.61 7.04 -2.35
CA LEU A 36 0.10 8.39 -2.63
C LEU A 36 0.07 8.64 -4.15
N ASN A 37 1.13 8.25 -4.85
CA ASN A 37 1.19 8.36 -6.31
C ASN A 37 0.08 7.52 -6.96
N LEU A 38 -0.21 6.33 -6.42
CA LEU A 38 -1.29 5.47 -6.88
C LEU A 38 -2.67 6.15 -6.72
N VAL A 39 -2.95 6.70 -5.54
CA VAL A 39 -4.20 7.42 -5.28
C VAL A 39 -4.33 8.64 -6.19
N ALA A 40 -3.25 9.41 -6.37
CA ALA A 40 -3.25 10.56 -7.27
C ALA A 40 -3.49 10.17 -8.73
N LYS A 41 -2.84 9.08 -9.21
CA LYS A 41 -3.03 8.56 -10.56
C LYS A 41 -4.46 8.04 -10.78
N ALA A 42 -5.02 7.34 -9.80
CA ALA A 42 -6.41 6.89 -9.85
C ALA A 42 -7.41 8.06 -9.88
N ALA A 43 -7.19 9.10 -9.07
CA ALA A 43 -8.00 10.31 -9.09
C ALA A 43 -7.92 11.03 -10.46
N GLY A 44 -6.75 11.05 -11.09
CA GLY A 44 -6.57 11.57 -12.45
C GLY A 44 -7.35 10.80 -13.53
N MET A 45 -7.75 9.56 -13.25
CA MET A 45 -8.58 8.72 -14.13
C MET A 45 -10.08 8.85 -13.83
N GLY A 46 -10.48 9.74 -12.93
CA GLY A 46 -11.87 9.95 -12.51
C GLY A 46 -12.31 9.11 -11.31
N GLU A 47 -11.46 8.23 -10.79
CA GLU A 47 -11.76 7.39 -9.63
C GLU A 47 -11.26 8.07 -8.34
N TYR A 48 -12.04 9.03 -7.84
CA TYR A 48 -11.75 9.72 -6.58
C TYR A 48 -11.92 8.81 -5.35
N ILE A 49 -12.87 7.87 -5.42
CA ILE A 49 -13.18 6.91 -4.36
C ILE A 49 -12.91 5.50 -4.89
N LEU A 50 -11.99 4.78 -4.25
CA LEU A 50 -11.54 3.44 -4.64
C LEU A 50 -12.33 2.33 -3.94
N THR A 51 -13.63 2.57 -3.71
CA THR A 51 -14.51 1.60 -3.03
C THR A 51 -14.57 0.30 -3.83
N GLY A 52 -14.44 -0.82 -3.13
CA GLY A 52 -14.49 -2.14 -3.76
C GLY A 52 -13.17 -2.59 -4.38
N LEU A 53 -12.18 -1.69 -4.51
CA LEU A 53 -10.86 -2.00 -5.08
C LEU A 53 -9.87 -2.46 -4.01
N GLU A 54 -8.87 -3.20 -4.47
CA GLU A 54 -7.84 -3.80 -3.64
C GLU A 54 -6.48 -3.22 -3.97
N VAL A 55 -5.65 -3.02 -2.96
CA VAL A 55 -4.30 -2.48 -3.12
C VAL A 55 -3.28 -3.54 -2.71
N TYR A 56 -2.30 -3.77 -3.57
CA TYR A 56 -1.19 -4.69 -3.33
C TYR A 56 0.10 -3.89 -3.22
N MET A 57 0.85 -4.07 -2.13
CA MET A 57 2.09 -3.38 -1.86
C MET A 57 3.20 -4.36 -1.46
N TYR A 58 4.43 -4.07 -1.83
CA TYR A 58 5.56 -4.90 -1.37
C TYR A 58 5.78 -4.77 0.14
N ARG A 59 5.70 -3.55 0.67
CA ARG A 59 5.90 -3.28 2.10
C ARG A 59 4.63 -2.71 2.71
N GLU A 60 4.48 -2.94 4.01
CA GLU A 60 3.51 -2.25 4.84
C GLU A 60 3.62 -0.72 4.67
N PRO A 61 2.50 -0.02 4.43
CA PRO A 61 2.49 1.43 4.26
C PRO A 61 2.79 2.17 5.57
N CYS A 62 3.40 3.34 5.44
CA CYS A 62 3.57 4.27 6.56
C CYS A 62 2.24 4.91 6.98
N LEU A 63 2.25 5.69 8.06
CA LEU A 63 1.06 6.35 8.61
C LEU A 63 0.32 7.20 7.56
N MET A 64 1.07 8.02 6.84
CA MET A 64 0.54 8.90 5.79
C MET A 64 -0.13 8.11 4.67
N CYS A 65 0.54 7.07 4.16
CA CYS A 65 0.00 6.22 3.10
C CYS A 65 -1.23 5.45 3.58
N SER A 66 -1.20 4.94 4.81
CA SER A 66 -2.33 4.22 5.42
C SER A 66 -3.56 5.13 5.55
N MET A 67 -3.36 6.39 5.92
CA MET A 67 -4.44 7.36 6.01
C MET A 67 -4.98 7.76 4.63
N ALA A 68 -4.11 7.90 3.63
CA ALA A 68 -4.53 8.14 2.25
C ALA A 68 -5.44 7.00 1.74
N LEU A 69 -5.04 5.74 1.95
CA LEU A 69 -5.86 4.57 1.60
C LEU A 69 -7.20 4.55 2.34
N SER A 70 -7.22 4.94 3.62
CA SER A 70 -8.45 5.09 4.39
C SER A 70 -9.39 6.15 3.81
N HIS A 71 -8.85 7.30 3.39
CA HIS A 71 -9.64 8.37 2.76
C HIS A 71 -10.11 7.99 1.35
N SER A 72 -9.33 7.20 0.61
CA SER A 72 -9.72 6.62 -0.68
C SER A 72 -10.75 5.51 -0.57
N ARG A 73 -11.10 5.04 0.63
CA ARG A 73 -12.09 3.98 0.89
C ARG A 73 -11.81 2.64 0.21
N ILE A 74 -10.54 2.23 0.13
CA ILE A 74 -10.18 0.91 -0.42
C ILE A 74 -10.89 -0.22 0.33
N LYS A 75 -11.13 -1.35 -0.35
CA LYS A 75 -11.75 -2.54 0.27
C LYS A 75 -10.72 -3.33 1.07
N ARG A 76 -9.57 -3.59 0.47
CA ARG A 76 -8.53 -4.46 1.02
C ARG A 76 -7.13 -3.96 0.69
N LEU A 77 -6.20 -4.19 1.61
CA LEU A 77 -4.77 -3.99 1.43
C LEU A 77 -4.06 -5.32 1.64
N PHE A 78 -3.22 -5.69 0.68
CA PHE A 78 -2.31 -6.82 0.76
C PHE A 78 -0.88 -6.31 0.79
N TYR A 79 -0.08 -6.74 1.76
CA TYR A 79 1.35 -6.43 1.77
C TYR A 79 2.23 -7.61 2.15
N LEU A 80 3.46 -7.61 1.63
CA LEU A 80 4.37 -8.75 1.73
C LEU A 80 5.41 -8.63 2.85
N LYS A 81 5.89 -7.42 3.15
CA LYS A 81 6.95 -7.18 4.16
C LYS A 81 6.51 -6.16 5.20
N LYS A 82 6.63 -6.47 6.49
CA LYS A 82 6.37 -5.50 7.57
C LYS A 82 7.41 -4.38 7.55
N CYS A 83 7.00 -3.18 7.96
CA CYS A 83 7.92 -2.05 8.08
C CYS A 83 8.22 -1.77 9.56
N GLY A 84 9.38 -2.24 10.04
CA GLY A 84 9.75 -2.20 11.46
C GLY A 84 9.81 -0.81 12.10
N THR A 85 9.95 0.25 11.31
CA THR A 85 10.16 1.63 11.81
C THR A 85 8.92 2.51 11.77
N ASP A 86 8.04 2.33 10.78
CA ASP A 86 6.98 3.28 10.41
C ASP A 86 5.69 2.62 9.90
N GLY A 87 5.60 1.28 9.91
CA GLY A 87 4.42 0.56 9.45
C GLY A 87 3.17 0.86 10.29
N SER A 88 2.05 1.16 9.64
CA SER A 88 0.80 1.61 10.29
C SER A 88 -0.43 0.76 9.98
N CYS A 89 -0.21 -0.47 9.51
CA CYS A 89 -1.24 -1.47 9.23
C CYS A 89 -0.99 -2.78 9.98
N GLY A 90 -0.30 -2.73 11.12
CA GLY A 90 -0.03 -3.89 11.96
C GLY A 90 1.30 -3.85 12.70
N THR A 91 2.27 -3.00 12.32
CA THR A 91 3.54 -2.88 13.04
C THR A 91 3.45 -1.92 14.23
N ARG A 92 3.29 -0.61 13.99
CA ARG A 92 3.17 0.37 15.08
C ARG A 92 1.74 0.64 15.46
N GLU A 93 0.91 0.79 14.44
CA GLU A 93 -0.50 1.16 14.56
C GLU A 93 -1.34 0.29 13.62
N SER A 94 -2.65 0.28 13.86
CA SER A 94 -3.62 -0.40 13.00
C SER A 94 -4.67 0.60 12.52
N ILE A 95 -4.26 1.52 11.64
CA ILE A 95 -5.10 2.62 11.12
C ILE A 95 -6.41 2.08 10.54
N HIS A 96 -6.32 0.98 9.80
CA HIS A 96 -7.42 0.28 9.15
C HIS A 96 -8.55 -0.20 10.10
N THR A 97 -8.29 -0.28 11.41
CA THR A 97 -9.27 -0.69 12.43
C THR A 97 -9.52 0.36 13.51
N LEU A 98 -8.94 1.56 13.40
CA LEU A 98 -9.07 2.60 14.43
C LEU A 98 -10.55 2.99 14.64
N PRO A 99 -11.07 2.94 15.89
CA PRO A 99 -12.47 3.30 16.17
C PRO A 99 -12.84 4.73 15.82
N ALA A 100 -11.87 5.66 15.89
CA ALA A 100 -12.07 7.08 15.58
C ALA A 100 -12.21 7.36 14.08
N LEU A 101 -11.94 6.39 13.20
CA LEU A 101 -12.05 6.54 11.75
C LEU A 101 -13.33 5.92 11.21
N ASN A 102 -13.93 6.61 10.24
CA ASN A 102 -15.20 6.19 9.62
C ASN A 102 -15.06 4.96 8.73
N HIS A 103 -14.00 4.93 7.90
CA HIS A 103 -13.77 3.85 6.95
C HIS A 103 -12.87 2.78 7.55
N ARG A 104 -13.20 1.51 7.33
CA ARG A 104 -12.40 0.36 7.75
C ARG A 104 -12.17 -0.53 6.55
N PHE A 105 -10.95 -1.03 6.42
CA PHE A 105 -10.56 -1.90 5.33
C PHE A 105 -9.82 -3.11 5.86
N GLN A 106 -9.87 -4.20 5.10
CA GLN A 106 -9.22 -5.45 5.51
C GLN A 106 -7.75 -5.39 5.14
N VAL A 107 -6.89 -5.87 6.02
CA VAL A 107 -5.44 -5.92 5.80
C VAL A 107 -4.99 -7.36 5.86
N PHE A 108 -4.22 -7.77 4.85
CA PHE A 108 -3.67 -9.11 4.73
C PHE A 108 -2.16 -9.04 4.61
N TYR A 109 -1.48 -9.74 5.51
CA TYR A 109 -0.04 -9.87 5.49
C TYR A 109 0.35 -11.19 4.82
N GLY A 110 0.97 -11.11 3.64
CA GLY A 110 1.35 -12.27 2.84
C GLY A 110 2.64 -12.96 3.29
N GLY A 111 3.45 -12.34 4.14
CA GLY A 111 4.70 -12.93 4.63
C GLY A 111 5.73 -13.21 3.54
N PHE A 112 6.65 -12.27 3.32
CA PHE A 112 7.76 -12.45 2.38
C PHE A 112 9.11 -12.49 3.08
N GLU A 113 9.81 -13.60 2.90
CA GLU A 113 11.21 -13.76 3.31
C GLU A 113 12.11 -13.25 2.18
N ASP A 114 12.77 -12.13 2.46
CA ASP A 114 13.65 -11.48 1.51
C ASP A 114 15.00 -12.21 1.42
N ARG A 115 15.10 -13.19 0.51
CA ARG A 115 16.35 -13.91 0.23
C ARG A 115 17.51 -13.03 -0.26
N ARG A 116 17.24 -11.78 -0.64
CA ARG A 116 18.28 -10.80 -1.03
C ARG A 116 18.92 -10.09 0.17
N GLY A 117 18.33 -10.22 1.36
CA GLY A 117 18.80 -9.60 2.61
C GLY A 117 19.82 -10.44 3.39
N GLU A 118 20.11 -11.68 2.95
CA GLU A 118 21.29 -12.40 3.42
C GLU A 118 22.51 -11.60 2.99
N LYS A 119 23.07 -10.86 3.95
CA LYS A 119 24.40 -10.27 3.80
C LYS A 119 25.30 -11.42 3.33
N ARG A 120 25.76 -11.36 2.07
CA ARG A 120 26.96 -12.10 1.67
C ARG A 120 28.01 -11.69 2.69
N LYS A 121 28.32 -12.56 3.64
CA LYS A 121 29.50 -12.39 4.48
C LYS A 121 30.64 -12.35 3.48
N ALA A 122 31.25 -11.19 3.31
CA ALA A 122 32.48 -11.07 2.57
C ALA A 122 33.50 -11.95 3.29
N GLU A 123 33.94 -12.99 2.60
CA GLU A 123 35.16 -13.74 2.92
C GLU A 123 36.38 -12.89 2.51
#